data_AF-A0A1Z9F4V0-F1
#
_entry.id   AF-A0A1Z9F4V0-F1
#
_cell.length_a   1.000
_cell.length_b   1.000
_cell.length_c   1.000
_cell.angle_alpha   90.00
_cell.angle_beta   90.00
_cell.angle_gamma   90.00
#
_symmetry.space_group_name_H-M   'P 1'
#
loop_
_entity.id
_entity.type
_entity.pdbx_description
1 polymer ?
#
loop_
_entity_poly.entity_id
_entity_poly.type
_entity_poly.pdbx_seq_one_letter_code
_entity_poly.pdbx_strand_id
1 'polypeptide(L)'
;MGRPVNKRFFGPATAGGNEIKVDFYDGSAVVEGYIVKQLGSKKFRVAAIGTPATKYDRFLTTGKLPATLTGTEMAISVKGDDGETYGVSKIAGRKATIVAPNATGSNALDGQSIAWNFSTSNSDGAVEIEEAGDDDTLIGTDDTDFTENA
;
A
#
# COMPACT_ATOMS: atom_id res chain seq x y z
N MET A 1 16.96 -12.38 -3.97
CA MET A 1 15.59 -11.85 -3.82
C MET A 1 15.22 -11.86 -2.34
N GLY A 2 14.53 -10.84 -1.83
CA GLY A 2 14.05 -10.82 -0.45
C GLY A 2 13.00 -11.91 -0.20
N ARG A 3 12.84 -12.33 1.06
CA ARG A 3 11.81 -13.30 1.44
C ARG A 3 10.43 -12.72 1.10
N PRO A 4 9.51 -13.52 0.51
CA PRO A 4 8.14 -13.09 0.27
C PRO A 4 7.47 -12.55 1.54
N VAL A 5 6.47 -11.67 1.36
CA VAL A 5 5.67 -11.14 2.46
C VAL A 5 4.92 -12.28 3.13
N ASN A 6 4.80 -12.21 4.46
CA ASN A 6 4.09 -13.23 5.21
C ASN A 6 2.60 -13.19 4.88
N LYS A 7 1.98 -14.35 4.63
CA LYS A 7 0.56 -14.46 4.26
C LYS A 7 -0.41 -13.98 5.34
N ARG A 8 0.05 -13.79 6.58
CA ARG A 8 -0.76 -13.21 7.66
C ARG A 8 -1.23 -11.78 7.38
N PHE A 9 -0.57 -11.09 6.43
CA PHE A 9 -0.91 -9.73 6.02
C PHE A 9 -1.75 -9.70 4.74
N PHE A 10 -2.29 -10.85 4.33
CA PHE A 10 -3.11 -11.03 3.14
C PHE A 10 -4.49 -11.51 3.56
N GLY A 11 -5.52 -11.02 2.90
CA GLY A 11 -6.89 -11.41 3.19
C GLY A 11 -7.81 -10.20 3.18
N PRO A 12 -9.13 -10.43 3.25
CA PRO A 12 -10.11 -9.36 3.41
C PRO A 12 -9.80 -8.51 4.64
N ALA A 13 -10.20 -7.24 4.58
CA ALA A 13 -10.23 -6.33 5.72
C ALA A 13 -10.85 -7.01 6.94
N THR A 14 -10.17 -6.93 8.09
CA THR A 14 -10.66 -7.42 9.37
C THR A 14 -10.48 -6.29 10.37
N ALA A 15 -11.49 -6.00 11.21
CA ALA A 15 -11.37 -4.96 12.23
C ALA A 15 -10.21 -5.26 13.19
N GLY A 16 -9.34 -4.28 13.45
CA GLY A 16 -8.07 -4.45 14.17
C GLY A 16 -7.07 -5.38 13.47
N GLY A 17 -7.24 -5.58 12.17
CA GLY A 17 -6.46 -6.46 11.32
C GLY A 17 -5.05 -5.93 11.04
N ASN A 18 -4.28 -6.67 10.26
CA ASN A 18 -2.96 -6.23 9.78
C ASN A 18 -2.81 -6.57 8.29
N GLU A 19 -3.93 -6.73 7.59
CA GLU A 19 -3.95 -6.91 6.15
C GLU A 19 -3.43 -5.63 5.49
N ILE A 20 -2.56 -5.74 4.50
CA ILE A 20 -1.99 -4.57 3.84
C ILE A 20 -3.03 -3.95 2.89
N LYS A 21 -3.33 -2.66 3.07
CA LYS A 21 -4.16 -1.88 2.15
C LYS A 21 -3.44 -1.66 0.82
N VAL A 22 -4.21 -1.65 -0.26
CA VAL A 22 -3.71 -1.35 -1.61
C VAL A 22 -4.72 -0.51 -2.37
N ASP A 23 -4.24 0.41 -3.18
CA ASP A 23 -5.02 1.09 -4.20
C ASP A 23 -4.81 0.40 -5.53
N PHE A 24 -5.86 0.14 -6.30
CA PHE A 24 -5.69 -0.45 -7.63
C PHE A 24 -6.80 -0.06 -8.60
N TYR A 25 -6.46 -0.05 -9.88
CA TYR A 25 -7.46 0.17 -10.92
C TYR A 25 -8.28 -1.10 -11.16
N ASP A 26 -9.60 -1.08 -10.94
CA ASP A 26 -10.49 -2.25 -11.07
C ASP A 26 -10.96 -2.53 -12.52
N GLY A 27 -10.57 -1.67 -13.45
CA GLY A 27 -11.05 -1.69 -14.84
C GLY A 27 -11.87 -0.45 -15.20
N SER A 28 -12.44 0.22 -14.20
CA SER A 28 -13.27 1.43 -14.34
C SER A 28 -12.73 2.60 -13.52
N ALA A 29 -12.29 2.36 -12.29
CA ALA A 29 -11.82 3.38 -11.36
C ALA A 29 -10.70 2.83 -10.46
N VAL A 30 -10.03 3.73 -9.74
CA VAL A 30 -9.16 3.33 -8.63
C VAL A 30 -10.04 3.04 -7.43
N VAL A 31 -9.80 1.90 -6.79
CA VAL A 31 -10.51 1.46 -5.59
C VAL A 31 -9.51 0.92 -4.58
N GLU A 32 -9.91 0.98 -3.32
CA GLU A 32 -9.17 0.41 -2.21
C GLU A 32 -9.41 -1.10 -2.11
N GLY A 33 -8.42 -1.80 -1.58
CA GLY A 33 -8.39 -3.24 -1.61
C GLY A 33 -7.39 -3.84 -0.66
N TYR A 34 -7.24 -5.15 -0.82
CA TYR A 34 -6.29 -5.96 -0.06
C TYR A 34 -5.55 -6.95 -0.95
N ILE A 35 -4.40 -7.43 -0.46
CA ILE A 35 -3.62 -8.46 -1.15
C ILE A 35 -4.25 -9.84 -0.91
N VAL A 36 -4.59 -10.53 -1.99
CA VAL A 36 -5.02 -11.95 -1.95
C VAL A 36 -3.82 -12.88 -2.05
N LYS A 37 -2.84 -12.56 -2.91
CA LYS A 37 -1.66 -13.40 -3.14
C LYS A 37 -0.51 -12.62 -3.77
N GLN A 38 0.70 -12.81 -3.27
CA GLN A 38 1.92 -12.37 -3.96
C GLN A 38 2.24 -13.32 -5.13
N LEU A 39 2.29 -12.79 -6.36
CA LEU A 39 2.60 -13.53 -7.58
C LEU A 39 4.04 -13.30 -8.06
N GLY A 40 4.63 -12.17 -7.68
CA GLY A 40 6.02 -11.82 -7.96
C GLY A 40 6.52 -10.72 -7.02
N SER A 41 7.72 -10.20 -7.30
CA SER A 41 8.32 -9.12 -6.50
C SER A 41 7.57 -7.79 -6.62
N LYS A 42 6.86 -7.58 -7.74
CA LYS A 42 6.05 -6.40 -8.03
C LYS A 42 4.63 -6.71 -8.48
N LYS A 43 4.24 -8.00 -8.52
CA LYS A 43 2.95 -8.46 -9.05
C LYS A 43 2.14 -9.13 -7.95
N PHE A 44 0.91 -8.71 -7.78
CA PHE A 44 0.00 -9.22 -6.75
C PHE A 44 -1.35 -9.55 -7.36
N ARG A 45 -2.02 -10.52 -6.76
CA ARG A 45 -3.47 -10.67 -6.90
C ARG A 45 -4.11 -9.87 -5.78
N VAL A 46 -5.00 -8.96 -6.13
CA VAL A 46 -5.71 -8.06 -5.22
C VAL A 46 -7.21 -8.21 -5.41
N ALA A 47 -7.98 -7.74 -4.43
CA ALA A 47 -9.42 -7.64 -4.53
C ALA A 47 -9.88 -6.37 -3.81
N ALA A 48 -10.98 -5.77 -4.29
CA ALA A 48 -11.55 -4.58 -3.66
C ALA A 48 -12.11 -4.93 -2.28
N ILE A 49 -12.08 -3.96 -1.36
CA ILE A 49 -12.87 -4.02 -0.13
C ILE A 49 -14.38 -4.02 -0.51
N GLY A 50 -15.20 -4.72 0.26
CA GLY A 50 -16.63 -4.91 -0.02
C GLY A 50 -16.99 -6.25 -0.68
N THR A 51 -18.27 -6.41 -1.05
CA THR A 51 -18.83 -7.68 -1.54
C THR A 51 -19.68 -7.50 -2.81
N PRO A 52 -19.52 -8.35 -3.85
CA PRO A 52 -18.51 -9.40 -4.02
C PRO A 52 -17.16 -8.86 -4.49
N ALA A 53 -16.07 -9.33 -3.88
CA ALA A 53 -14.71 -8.90 -4.21
C ALA A 53 -14.17 -9.60 -5.48
N THR A 54 -14.17 -8.90 -6.62
CA THR A 54 -13.54 -9.37 -7.86
C THR A 54 -12.02 -9.35 -7.72
N LYS A 55 -11.34 -10.37 -8.27
CA LYS A 55 -9.89 -10.54 -8.15
C LYS A 55 -9.17 -10.06 -9.40
N TYR A 56 -8.08 -9.33 -9.19
CA TYR A 56 -7.29 -8.74 -10.24
C TYR A 56 -5.81 -9.02 -10.06
N ASP A 57 -5.12 -9.32 -11.15
CA ASP A 57 -3.66 -9.33 -11.16
C ASP A 57 -3.18 -7.90 -11.48
N ARG A 58 -2.40 -7.31 -10.57
CA ARG A 58 -1.92 -5.92 -10.64
C ARG A 58 -0.42 -5.81 -10.36
N PHE A 59 0.16 -4.71 -10.82
CA PHE A 59 1.58 -4.40 -10.70
C PHE A 59 1.79 -3.13 -9.90
N LEU A 60 2.74 -3.17 -8.96
CA LEU A 60 3.18 -1.96 -8.26
C LEU A 60 3.71 -0.95 -9.26
N THR A 61 3.10 0.24 -9.25
CA THR A 61 3.45 1.39 -10.08
C THR A 61 3.88 2.53 -9.17
N THR A 62 4.93 3.26 -9.57
CA THR A 62 5.55 4.33 -8.77
C THR A 62 5.79 5.58 -9.61
N GLY A 63 6.10 6.70 -8.96
CA GLY A 63 6.26 8.00 -9.61
C GLY A 63 4.94 8.56 -10.14
N LYS A 64 3.82 8.13 -9.52
CA LYS A 64 2.46 8.52 -9.88
C LYS A 64 1.57 8.46 -8.63
N LEU A 65 0.60 9.37 -8.54
CA LEU A 65 -0.40 9.40 -7.47
C LEU A 65 -1.37 8.21 -7.55
N PRO A 66 -1.75 7.57 -6.43
CA PRO A 66 -2.72 6.47 -6.41
C PRO A 66 -4.04 6.76 -7.14
N ALA A 67 -4.67 7.93 -6.96
CA ALA A 67 -5.90 8.31 -7.66
C ALA A 67 -5.79 8.32 -9.19
N THR A 68 -4.58 8.29 -9.75
CA THR A 68 -4.34 8.34 -11.20
C THR A 68 -3.95 6.98 -11.79
N LEU A 69 -3.97 5.90 -11.01
CA LEU A 69 -3.70 4.54 -11.48
C LEU A 69 -4.70 4.13 -12.57
N THR A 70 -4.23 3.34 -13.53
CA THR A 70 -4.98 2.90 -14.72
C THR A 70 -4.62 1.47 -15.11
N GLY A 71 -5.43 0.82 -15.94
CA GLY A 71 -5.10 -0.47 -16.55
C GLY A 71 -4.82 -1.59 -15.54
N THR A 72 -3.55 -2.01 -15.41
CA THR A 72 -3.12 -3.10 -14.51
C THR A 72 -2.29 -2.60 -13.33
N GLU A 73 -2.38 -1.31 -13.02
CA GLU A 73 -1.60 -0.64 -11.99
C GLU A 73 -2.23 -0.80 -10.58
N MET A 74 -1.37 -0.83 -9.57
CA MET A 74 -1.70 -0.71 -8.15
C MET A 74 -0.62 0.08 -7.40
N ALA A 75 -0.96 0.59 -6.22
CA ALA A 75 -0.04 1.18 -5.27
C ALA A 75 -0.18 0.51 -3.89
N ILE A 76 0.89 0.58 -3.12
CA ILE A 76 0.86 0.45 -1.66
C ILE A 76 1.44 1.77 -1.17
N SER A 77 0.68 2.48 -0.36
CA SER A 77 1.05 3.76 0.24
C SER A 77 1.69 3.52 1.60
N VAL A 78 2.72 4.30 1.91
CA VAL A 78 3.43 4.23 3.20
C VAL A 78 3.79 5.63 3.67
N LYS A 79 3.87 5.82 4.98
CA LYS A 79 4.29 7.09 5.59
C LYS A 79 5.69 6.97 6.17
N GLY A 80 6.55 7.92 5.84
CA GLY A 80 7.92 7.98 6.35
C GLY A 80 8.02 8.68 7.71
N ASP A 81 9.13 8.44 8.41
CA ASP A 81 9.51 9.18 9.63
C ASP A 81 9.68 10.69 9.37
N ASP A 82 9.88 11.10 8.11
CA ASP A 82 9.91 12.49 7.67
C ASP A 82 8.51 13.12 7.55
N GLY A 83 7.45 12.33 7.76
CA GLY A 83 6.06 12.76 7.72
C GLY A 83 5.44 12.79 6.33
N GLU A 84 6.19 12.41 5.29
CA GLU A 84 5.75 12.41 3.90
C GLU A 84 5.20 11.02 3.48
N THR A 85 4.30 11.00 2.50
CA THR A 85 3.76 9.77 1.91
C THR A 85 4.55 9.32 0.69
N TYR A 86 4.81 8.00 0.61
CA TYR A 86 5.54 7.37 -0.48
C TYR A 86 4.76 6.20 -1.07
N GLY A 87 5.03 5.89 -2.34
CA GLY A 87 4.62 4.64 -2.96
C GLY A 87 5.66 3.53 -2.79
N VAL A 88 5.26 2.27 -2.86
CA VAL A 88 6.19 1.13 -2.77
C VAL A 88 6.52 0.56 -4.15
N SER A 89 7.79 0.58 -4.55
CA SER A 89 8.25 -0.04 -5.81
C SER A 89 8.48 -1.54 -5.72
N LYS A 90 8.69 -2.04 -4.50
CA LYS A 90 8.91 -3.45 -4.16
C LYS A 90 8.80 -3.66 -2.66
N ILE A 91 8.14 -4.74 -2.24
CA ILE A 91 8.07 -5.15 -0.83
C ILE A 91 8.52 -6.60 -0.63
N ALA A 92 9.25 -6.81 0.46
CA ALA A 92 9.64 -8.11 0.97
C ALA A 92 9.31 -8.19 2.48
N GLY A 93 9.37 -9.37 3.08
CA GLY A 93 8.83 -9.61 4.42
C GLY A 93 9.42 -8.81 5.60
N ARG A 94 10.41 -7.94 5.37
CA ARG A 94 10.96 -7.02 6.40
C ARG A 94 11.33 -5.63 5.88
N LYS A 95 11.29 -5.40 4.55
CA LYS A 95 11.73 -4.15 3.93
C LYS A 95 10.90 -3.82 2.70
N ALA A 96 10.69 -2.54 2.47
CA ALA A 96 10.11 -1.98 1.26
C ALA A 96 11.14 -1.05 0.60
N THR A 97 11.11 -0.96 -0.73
CA THR A 97 11.79 0.13 -1.46
C THR A 97 10.73 1.17 -1.78
N ILE A 98 10.84 2.32 -1.14
CA ILE A 98 9.86 3.40 -1.24
C ILE A 98 10.29 4.39 -2.32
N VAL A 99 9.32 5.04 -2.95
CA VAL A 99 9.52 5.95 -4.07
C VAL A 99 8.53 7.09 -3.95
N ALA A 100 9.01 8.31 -4.20
CA ALA A 100 8.18 9.51 -4.24
C ALA A 100 7.03 9.34 -5.26
N PRO A 101 5.77 9.66 -4.89
CA PRO A 101 4.65 9.55 -5.83
C PRO A 101 4.66 10.69 -6.85
N ASN A 102 5.30 11.81 -6.55
CA ASN A 102 5.51 12.95 -7.47
C ASN A 102 6.70 13.81 -6.99
N ALA A 103 6.87 15.01 -7.54
CA ALA A 103 7.99 15.91 -7.23
C ALA A 103 7.69 16.98 -6.14
N THR A 104 6.53 16.91 -5.50
CA THR A 104 6.15 17.78 -4.37
C THR A 104 6.77 17.24 -3.09
N GLY A 105 7.03 18.10 -2.09
CA GLY A 105 7.70 17.69 -0.85
C GLY A 105 9.22 17.64 -0.96
N SER A 106 9.88 17.27 0.14
CA SER A 106 11.33 17.08 0.21
C SER A 106 11.76 15.76 -0.42
N ASN A 107 10.90 14.74 -0.41
CA ASN A 107 11.17 13.38 -0.88
C ASN A 107 12.49 12.81 -0.34
N ALA A 108 12.78 13.08 0.93
CA ALA A 108 14.08 12.79 1.54
C ALA A 108 14.41 11.29 1.57
N LEU A 109 13.38 10.44 1.56
CA LEU A 109 13.50 8.99 1.61
C LEU A 109 13.29 8.30 0.25
N ASP A 110 13.17 9.06 -0.85
CA ASP A 110 12.98 8.50 -2.18
C ASP A 110 14.07 7.48 -2.57
N GLY A 111 13.63 6.34 -3.11
CA GLY A 111 14.48 5.24 -3.54
C GLY A 111 15.09 4.39 -2.42
N GLN A 112 14.86 4.74 -1.14
CA GLN A 112 15.47 4.04 -0.01
C GLN A 112 14.83 2.68 0.27
N SER A 113 15.62 1.76 0.86
CA SER A 113 15.12 0.46 1.32
C SER A 113 15.01 0.39 2.85
N ILE A 114 13.81 0.69 3.34
CA ILE A 114 13.49 0.93 4.75
C ILE A 114 12.73 -0.26 5.32
N ALA A 115 12.83 -0.48 6.64
CA ALA A 115 11.96 -1.41 7.34
C ALA A 115 10.50 -0.93 7.25
N TRP A 116 9.53 -1.82 7.49
CA TRP A 116 8.13 -1.43 7.55
C TRP A 116 7.43 -2.09 8.73
N ASN A 117 6.43 -1.42 9.26
CA ASN A 117 5.54 -1.90 10.30
C ASN A 117 4.17 -1.18 10.18
N PHE A 118 3.33 -1.36 11.18
CA PHE A 118 1.99 -0.79 11.31
C PHE A 118 1.96 0.26 12.45
N SER A 119 3.12 0.80 12.81
CA SER A 119 3.28 1.73 13.93
C SER A 119 3.29 3.15 13.39
N THR A 120 2.49 4.02 14.00
CA THR A 120 2.42 5.46 13.67
C THR A 120 3.61 6.27 14.21
N SER A 121 4.73 5.60 14.50
CA SER A 121 5.90 6.20 15.15
C SER A 121 6.86 6.77 14.12
N ASN A 122 7.00 8.10 14.09
CA ASN A 122 7.95 8.81 13.22
C ASN A 122 9.42 8.77 13.70
N SER A 123 9.83 7.75 14.43
CA SER A 123 11.17 7.68 15.06
C SER A 123 11.72 6.28 15.24
N ASP A 124 11.09 5.27 14.63
CA ASP A 124 11.51 3.87 14.76
C ASP A 124 12.39 3.39 13.59
N GLY A 125 12.64 4.24 12.60
CA GLY A 125 13.43 3.93 11.42
C GLY A 125 12.72 2.99 10.45
N ALA A 126 11.39 2.90 10.52
CA ALA A 126 10.54 2.18 9.60
C ALA A 126 9.57 3.13 8.88
N VAL A 127 8.94 2.63 7.82
CA VAL A 127 7.74 3.26 7.27
C VAL A 127 6.49 2.59 7.83
N GLU A 128 5.47 3.40 8.09
CA GLU A 128 4.13 2.94 8.43
C GLU A 128 3.45 2.46 7.16
N ILE A 129 2.94 1.23 7.16
CA ILE A 129 2.02 0.71 6.14
C ILE A 129 0.60 0.88 6.65
N GLU A 130 -0.30 1.26 5.75
CA GLU A 130 -1.73 1.35 6.01
C GLU A 130 -2.39 -0.05 6.04
N GLU A 131 -3.18 -0.32 7.08
CA GLU A 131 -4.02 -1.49 7.21
C GLU A 131 -5.25 -1.40 6.30
N ALA A 132 -5.69 -2.55 5.78
CA ALA A 132 -6.88 -2.63 4.94
C ALA A 132 -8.19 -2.64 5.74
N GLY A 133 -8.14 -2.66 7.07
CA GLY A 133 -9.34 -2.75 7.89
C GLY A 133 -9.15 -2.22 9.30
N ASP A 134 -9.86 -1.13 9.58
CA ASP A 134 -10.46 -0.89 10.89
C ASP A 134 -11.99 -0.68 10.85
N ASP A 135 -12.62 -0.47 9.67
CA ASP A 135 -14.07 -0.61 9.47
C ASP A 135 -14.45 -1.21 8.09
N ASP A 136 -15.57 -1.95 8.01
CA ASP A 136 -16.08 -2.59 6.79
C ASP A 136 -16.92 -1.64 5.91
N THR A 137 -16.93 -0.35 6.27
CA THR A 137 -17.73 0.68 5.62
C THR A 137 -16.85 1.59 4.76
N LEU A 138 -17.27 1.76 3.51
CA LEU A 138 -16.62 2.56 2.45
C LEU A 138 -16.43 4.06 2.80
N ILE A 139 -16.76 4.48 4.03
CA ILE A 139 -16.76 5.88 4.51
C ILE A 139 -16.49 5.91 6.02
N GLY A 140 -15.30 6.36 6.42
CA GLY A 140 -14.92 6.54 7.83
C GLY A 140 -13.60 7.30 7.99
N THR A 141 -13.38 7.88 9.18
CA THR A 141 -12.18 8.67 9.57
C THR A 141 -11.04 7.81 10.14
N ASP A 142 -11.05 6.49 9.91
CA ASP A 142 -10.29 5.53 10.74
C ASP A 142 -9.24 4.66 10.03
N ASP A 143 -9.16 4.69 8.71
CA ASP A 143 -7.90 4.42 8.02
C ASP A 143 -7.03 5.69 8.19
N THR A 144 -5.72 5.56 8.37
CA THR A 144 -4.86 6.76 8.48
C THR A 144 -4.91 7.65 7.25
N ASP A 145 -5.56 7.18 6.16
CA ASP A 145 -5.94 7.89 4.94
C ASP A 145 -4.81 8.83 4.54
N PHE A 146 -3.67 8.20 4.24
CA PHE A 146 -2.47 8.94 3.91
C PHE A 146 -2.81 9.95 2.82
N THR A 147 -2.39 11.19 3.02
CA THR A 147 -2.42 12.16 1.93
C THR A 147 -1.64 11.56 0.77
N GLU A 148 -2.26 11.45 -0.41
CA GLU A 148 -1.61 10.84 -1.58
C GLU A 148 -0.33 11.56 -2.02
N ASN A 149 -0.10 12.75 -1.49
CA ASN A 149 1.06 13.57 -1.74
C ASN A 149 2.09 13.45 -0.61
N ALA A 150 3.36 13.58 -0.99
CA ALA A 150 4.47 13.78 -0.06
C ALA A 150 4.28 15.06 0.74
#